data_AF-A0AAX4KXQ2-F1
#
_entry.id   AF-A0AAX4KXQ2-F1
#
_cell.length_a   1.000
_cell.length_b   1.000
_cell.length_c   1.000
_cell.angle_alpha   90.00
_cell.angle_beta   90.00
_cell.angle_gamma   90.00
#
_symmetry.space_group_name_H-M   'P 1'
#
loop_
_entity.id
_entity.type
_entity.pdbx_description
1 polymer ?
#
loop_
_entity_poly.entity_id
_entity_poly.type
_entity_poly.pdbx_seq_one_letter_code
_entity_poly.pdbx_strand_id
1 'polypeptide(L)'
;MSFKLEDIKSILENPSMKGFRVTVRKAINFSESNTFQSISKTTVKEGINFEGMWIKCFKERLECDVVTEKGELYIINLKDKLIVKLEYI
;
A
#
# COMPACT_ATOMS: atom_id res chain seq x y z
N MET A 1 4.06 15.52 -10.89
CA MET A 1 4.71 14.20 -11.04
C MET A 1 3.60 13.18 -11.23
N SER A 2 3.57 12.50 -12.37
CA SER A 2 2.66 11.38 -12.59
C SER A 2 3.43 10.10 -12.29
N PHE A 3 3.03 9.36 -11.25
CA PHE A 3 3.55 8.03 -10.98
C PHE A 3 2.76 7.01 -11.81
N LYS A 4 3.46 6.12 -12.50
CA LYS A 4 2.85 4.98 -13.20
C LYS A 4 2.70 3.80 -12.24
N LEU A 5 1.88 2.81 -12.60
CA LEU A 5 1.74 1.57 -11.84
C LEU A 5 3.08 0.83 -11.68
N GLU A 6 3.94 0.85 -12.71
CA GLU A 6 5.30 0.30 -12.68
C GLU A 6 6.17 0.94 -11.58
N ASP A 7 5.98 2.24 -11.33
CA ASP A 7 6.72 2.95 -10.28
C ASP A 7 6.33 2.44 -8.88
N ILE A 8 5.08 2.02 -8.68
CA ILE A 8 4.59 1.52 -7.39
C ILE A 8 5.38 0.28 -6.95
N LYS A 9 5.61 -0.67 -7.87
CA LYS A 9 6.43 -1.85 -7.61
C LYS A 9 7.86 -1.46 -7.25
N SER A 10 8.47 -0.60 -8.07
CA SER A 10 9.84 -0.14 -7.84
C SER A 10 10.00 0.62 -6.51
N ILE A 11 8.97 1.36 -6.08
CA ILE A 11 8.89 2.05 -4.80
C ILE A 11 8.83 1.05 -3.63
N LEU A 12 8.08 -0.05 -3.75
CA LEU A 12 8.00 -1.06 -2.71
C LEU A 12 9.28 -1.91 -2.61
N GLU A 13 9.89 -2.26 -3.74
CA GLU A 13 11.13 -3.06 -3.76
C GLU A 13 12.34 -2.25 -3.31
N ASN A 14 12.41 -0.97 -3.69
CA ASN A 14 13.57 -0.11 -3.43
C ASN A 14 13.16 1.27 -2.88
N PRO A 15 12.47 1.32 -1.72
CA PRO A 15 11.89 2.56 -1.20
C PRO A 15 12.93 3.65 -0.95
N SER A 16 14.05 3.29 -0.32
CA SER A 16 15.13 4.23 -0.01
C SER A 16 15.72 4.87 -1.28
N MET A 17 15.91 4.10 -2.35
CA MET A 17 16.41 4.60 -3.65
C MET A 17 15.41 5.56 -4.32
N LYS A 18 14.12 5.37 -4.08
CA LYS A 18 13.05 6.26 -4.55
C LYS A 18 12.79 7.45 -3.59
N GLY A 19 13.56 7.53 -2.49
CA GLY A 19 13.43 8.57 -1.48
C GLY A 19 12.21 8.40 -0.57
N PHE A 20 11.66 7.19 -0.48
CA PHE A 20 10.56 6.85 0.41
C PHE A 20 11.07 6.34 1.75
N ARG A 21 10.42 6.78 2.82
CA ARG A 21 10.62 6.24 4.17
C ARG A 21 9.62 5.11 4.40
N VAL A 22 10.08 3.98 4.95
CA VAL A 22 9.20 2.88 5.33
C VAL A 22 8.96 2.92 6.83
N THR A 23 7.70 2.82 7.23
CA THR A 23 7.29 2.69 8.61
C THR A 23 6.42 1.45 8.75
N VAL A 24 6.68 0.67 9.80
CA VAL A 24 5.88 -0.50 10.12
C VAL A 24 4.87 -0.10 11.18
N ARG A 25 3.58 -0.26 10.88
CA ARG A 25 2.51 -0.12 11.86
C ARG A 25 2.01 -1.50 12.23
N LYS A 26 2.26 -1.88 13.47
CA LYS A 26 1.79 -3.12 14.09
C LYS A 26 0.30 -2.97 14.40
N ALA A 27 -0.53 -3.86 13.87
CA ALA A 27 -1.98 -3.81 13.97
C ALA A 27 -2.53 -4.25 15.35
N ILE A 28 -1.85 -3.94 16.46
CA ILE A 28 -2.31 -4.30 17.83
C ILE A 28 -3.64 -3.59 18.17
N ASN A 29 -3.89 -2.41 17.57
CA ASN A 29 -5.06 -1.56 17.82
C ASN A 29 -6.05 -1.46 16.64
N PHE A 30 -5.86 -2.24 15.58
CA PHE A 30 -6.84 -2.32 14.50
C PHE A 30 -7.65 -3.59 14.72
N SER A 31 -8.75 -3.49 15.47
CA SER A 31 -9.66 -4.63 15.66
C SER A 31 -9.94 -5.27 14.31
N GLU A 32 -9.86 -6.61 14.22
CA GLU A 32 -10.12 -7.43 13.03
C GLU A 32 -11.42 -7.05 12.29
N SER A 33 -12.32 -6.36 12.99
CA SER A 33 -13.67 -6.09 12.58
C SER A 33 -13.89 -5.04 11.48
N ASN A 34 -12.98 -4.09 11.14
CA ASN A 34 -13.45 -3.05 10.18
C ASN A 34 -12.48 -2.28 9.26
N THR A 35 -11.21 -2.01 9.59
CA THR A 35 -10.43 -1.08 8.72
C THR A 35 -9.42 -1.79 7.84
N PHE A 36 -8.57 -2.64 8.40
CA PHE A 36 -7.55 -3.35 7.61
C PHE A 36 -8.17 -4.34 6.62
N GLN A 37 -9.04 -5.24 7.10
CA GLN A 37 -9.72 -6.21 6.23
C GLN A 37 -10.60 -5.51 5.19
N SER A 38 -11.17 -4.36 5.53
CA SER A 38 -11.98 -3.58 4.59
C SER A 38 -11.09 -2.97 3.51
N ILE A 39 -9.98 -2.32 3.87
CA ILE A 39 -9.02 -1.77 2.90
C ILE A 39 -8.47 -2.87 2.00
N SER A 40 -8.06 -4.02 2.56
CA SER A 40 -7.53 -5.12 1.74
C SER A 40 -8.60 -5.71 0.82
N LYS A 41 -9.81 -6.01 1.32
CA LYS A 41 -10.93 -6.51 0.48
C LYS A 41 -11.32 -5.52 -0.60
N THR A 42 -11.42 -4.24 -0.27
CA THR A 42 -11.75 -3.18 -1.24
C THR A 42 -10.65 -3.02 -2.29
N THR A 43 -9.38 -3.08 -1.89
CA THR A 43 -8.24 -2.98 -2.81
C THR A 43 -8.17 -4.18 -3.75
N VAL A 44 -8.42 -5.39 -3.25
CA VAL A 44 -8.49 -6.60 -4.09
C VAL A 44 -9.71 -6.58 -5.02
N LYS A 45 -10.84 -6.01 -4.58
CA LYS A 45 -12.08 -5.98 -5.37
C LYS A 45 -12.07 -4.91 -6.46
N GLU A 46 -11.51 -3.73 -6.17
CA GLU A 46 -11.62 -2.54 -7.03
C GLU A 46 -10.27 -2.06 -7.59
N GLY A 47 -9.16 -2.61 -7.11
CA GLY A 47 -7.82 -2.30 -7.59
C GLY A 47 -7.50 -3.03 -8.90
N ILE A 48 -6.40 -2.61 -9.51
CA ILE A 48 -5.82 -3.27 -10.67
C ILE A 48 -4.79 -4.27 -10.17
N ASN A 49 -4.86 -5.52 -10.63
CA ASN A 49 -3.80 -6.49 -10.39
C ASN A 49 -2.66 -6.24 -11.39
N PHE A 50 -1.46 -6.02 -10.88
CA PHE A 50 -0.25 -5.87 -11.65
C PHE A 50 0.86 -6.70 -10.99
N GLU A 51 1.36 -7.71 -11.70
CA GLU A 51 2.48 -8.55 -11.27
C GLU A 51 2.34 -9.13 -9.84
N GLY A 52 1.15 -9.62 -9.47
CA GLY A 52 0.90 -10.22 -8.15
C GLY A 52 0.65 -9.20 -7.03
N MET A 53 0.37 -7.94 -7.40
CA MET A 53 -0.02 -6.88 -6.48
C MET A 53 -1.35 -6.27 -6.90
N TRP A 54 -2.31 -6.22 -5.98
CA TRP A 54 -3.52 -5.44 -6.14
C TRP A 54 -3.25 -4.02 -5.72
N ILE A 55 -3.37 -3.08 -6.67
CA ILE A 55 -3.05 -1.67 -6.46
C ILE A 55 -4.31 -0.84 -6.65
N LYS A 56 -4.65 -0.04 -5.65
CA LYS A 56 -5.72 0.95 -5.73
C LYS A 56 -5.20 2.32 -5.33
N CYS A 57 -5.21 3.25 -6.27
CA CYS A 57 -4.71 4.62 -6.05
C CYS A 57 -5.85 5.63 -5.90
N PHE A 58 -5.69 6.52 -4.93
CA PHE A 58 -6.64 7.58 -4.58
C PHE A 58 -6.01 8.94 -4.89
N LYS A 59 -6.40 9.51 -6.03
CA LYS A 59 -5.85 10.79 -6.52
C LYS A 59 -6.02 11.93 -5.51
N GLU A 60 -7.15 11.96 -4.80
CA GLU A 60 -7.47 13.01 -3.81
C GLU A 60 -6.51 13.02 -2.62
N ARG A 61 -6.04 11.83 -2.21
CA ARG A 61 -5.14 11.64 -1.06
C ARG A 61 -3.68 11.55 -1.47
N LEU A 62 -3.40 11.39 -2.77
CA LEU A 62 -2.08 11.06 -3.30
C LEU A 62 -1.52 9.79 -2.65
N GLU A 63 -2.41 8.82 -2.42
CA GLU A 63 -2.11 7.55 -1.76
C GLU A 63 -2.45 6.36 -2.65
N CYS A 64 -1.69 5.27 -2.52
CA CYS A 64 -2.02 3.99 -3.14
C CYS A 64 -1.97 2.87 -2.10
N ASP A 65 -3.06 2.12 -2.02
CA ASP A 65 -3.14 0.88 -1.27
C ASP A 65 -2.63 -0.25 -2.15
N VAL A 66 -1.74 -1.07 -1.60
CA VAL A 66 -1.14 -2.20 -2.30
C VAL A 66 -1.28 -3.45 -1.44
N VAL A 67 -1.98 -4.45 -1.97
CA VAL A 67 -2.10 -5.77 -1.35
C VAL A 67 -1.30 -6.77 -2.18
N THR A 68 -0.31 -7.43 -1.57
CA THR A 68 0.46 -8.48 -2.23
C THR A 68 -0.30 -9.80 -2.22
N GLU A 69 0.08 -10.75 -3.09
CA GLU A 69 -0.43 -12.13 -3.06
C GLU A 69 -0.25 -12.83 -1.72
N LYS A 70 0.73 -12.41 -0.91
CA LYS A 70 0.96 -12.93 0.44
C LYS A 70 -0.02 -12.37 1.48
N GLY A 71 -0.92 -11.46 1.07
CA GLY A 71 -1.88 -10.78 1.94
C GLY A 71 -1.29 -9.61 2.73
N GLU A 72 -0.06 -9.17 2.42
CA GLU A 72 0.53 -7.99 3.05
C GLU A 72 -0.11 -6.72 2.48
N LEU A 73 -0.39 -5.74 3.33
CA LEU A 73 -0.93 -4.44 2.94
C LEU A 73 0.11 -3.34 3.14
N TYR A 74 0.33 -2.56 2.09
CA TYR A 74 1.17 -1.38 2.07
C TYR A 74 0.32 -0.18 1.67
N ILE A 75 0.44 0.93 2.41
CA ILE A 75 -0.15 2.21 2.04
C ILE A 75 0.99 3.14 1.65
N ILE A 76 1.02 3.57 0.40
CA ILE A 76 2.06 4.42 -0.16
C ILE A 76 1.52 5.83 -0.32
N ASN A 77 2.04 6.77 0.46
CA ASN A 77 1.78 8.19 0.29
C ASN A 77 2.84 8.82 -0.62
N LEU A 78 2.41 9.19 -1.83
CA LEU A 78 3.28 9.72 -2.89
C LEU A 78 3.69 11.18 -2.65
N LYS A 79 2.95 11.91 -1.81
CA LYS A 79 3.23 13.30 -1.46
C LYS A 79 4.34 13.40 -0.42
N ASP A 80 4.16 12.69 0.69
CA ASP A 80 5.05 12.71 1.85
C ASP A 80 6.20 11.69 1.70
N LYS A 81 6.18 10.91 0.62
CA LYS A 81 7.13 9.82 0.32
C LYS A 81 7.24 8.86 1.50
N LEU A 82 6.10 8.38 1.96
CA LEU A 82 5.99 7.48 3.09
C LEU A 82 5.33 6.18 2.65
N ILE A 83 5.86 5.06 3.11
CA ILE A 83 5.24 3.74 2.97
C ILE A 83 4.91 3.26 4.37
N VAL A 84 3.65 2.90 4.59
CA VAL A 84 3.18 2.28 5.81
C VAL A 84 2.96 0.80 5.51
N LYS A 85 3.83 -0.06 6.03
CA LYS A 85 3.61 -1.51 6.04
C LYS A 85 2.76 -1.86 7.26
N LEU A 86 1.64 -2.52 7.04
CA LEU A 86 0.77 -3.00 8.11
C LEU A 86 1.11 -4.47 8.42
N GLU A 87 1.57 -4.74 9.63
CA GLU A 87 1.94 -6.10 10.08
C GLU A 87 0.95 -6.59 11.15
N TYR A 88 0.52 -7.85 11.01
CA TYR A 88 -0.23 -8.59 12.02
C TYR A 88 0.72 -9.08 13.12
N ILE A 89 0.27 -9.09 14.37
CA ILE A 89 0.97 -9.71 15.51
C ILE A 89 0.01 -10.71 16.13
#